data_AF-A0A5I5HI68-F1
#
_entry.id   AF-A0A5I5HI68-F1
#
_cell.length_a   1.000
_cell.length_b   1.000
_cell.length_c   1.000
_cell.angle_alpha   90.00
_cell.angle_beta   90.00
_cell.angle_gamma   90.00
#
_symmetry.space_group_name_H-M   'P 1'
#
loop_
_entity.id
_entity.type
_entity.pdbx_description
1 polymer ?
#
loop_
_entity_poly.entity_id
_entity_poly.type
_entity_poly.pdbx_seq_one_letter_code
_entity_poly.pdbx_strand_id
1 'polypeptide(L)'
;MNISTIYRHPAELEAEAMLCREHPYPESFTFTERTTERMNRARAGLVHVMTEIAPTLDDEQSSVVNCWLSKILVLVESTSIDAEKKA
;
A
#
# COMPACT_ATOMS: atom_id res chain seq x y z
N MET A 1 33.34 2.00 -1.85
CA MET A 1 32.17 1.42 -1.16
C MET A 1 31.23 2.56 -0.83
N ASN A 2 30.06 2.62 -1.47
CA ASN A 2 29.13 3.73 -1.27
C ASN A 2 28.30 3.45 -0.02
N ILE A 3 28.45 4.26 1.04
CA ILE A 3 27.75 4.07 2.32
C ILE A 3 26.23 4.25 2.14
N SER A 4 25.79 4.96 1.10
CA SER A 4 24.38 5.17 0.80
C SER A 4 23.64 3.91 0.33
N THR A 5 24.33 2.81 0.03
CA THR A 5 23.69 1.51 -0.28
C THR A 5 23.54 0.61 0.94
N ILE A 6 24.04 1.01 2.12
CA ILE A 6 24.05 0.15 3.33
C ILE A 6 23.01 0.58 4.36
N TYR A 7 22.64 1.87 4.42
CA TYR A 7 21.62 2.34 5.35
C TYR A 7 20.25 2.42 4.68
N ARG A 8 19.33 1.57 5.11
CA ARG A 8 17.90 1.64 4.77
C ARG A 8 17.16 2.26 5.95
N HIS A 9 16.28 3.22 5.68
CA HIS A 9 15.50 3.84 6.74
C HIS A 9 14.56 2.80 7.37
N PRO A 10 14.35 2.76 8.70
CA PRO A 10 13.45 1.78 9.32
C PRO A 10 12.05 1.75 8.70
N ALA A 11 11.48 2.92 8.38
CA ALA A 11 10.17 3.00 7.70
C ALA A 11 10.17 2.37 6.28
N GLU A 12 11.30 2.33 5.59
CA GLU A 12 11.41 1.64 4.31
C GLU A 12 11.32 0.13 4.50
N LEU A 13 12.01 -0.39 5.53
CA LEU A 13 11.96 -1.82 5.89
C LEU A 13 10.56 -2.24 6.34
N GLU A 14 9.87 -1.40 7.11
CA GLU A 14 8.49 -1.63 7.54
C GLU A 14 7.52 -1.64 6.35
N ALA A 15 7.62 -0.65 5.46
CA ALA A 15 6.80 -0.57 4.26
C ALA A 15 7.02 -1.78 3.35
N GLU A 16 8.27 -2.25 3.18
CA GLU A 16 8.54 -3.46 2.41
C GLU A 16 7.99 -4.72 3.09
N ALA A 17 8.19 -4.88 4.40
CA ALA A 17 7.67 -6.03 5.12
C ALA A 17 6.13 -6.13 5.01
N MET A 18 5.44 -4.99 5.02
CA MET A 18 3.99 -4.94 4.88
C MET A 18 3.52 -5.10 3.44
N LEU A 19 4.21 -4.47 2.48
CA LEU A 19 3.69 -4.29 1.12
C LEU A 19 4.37 -5.16 0.09
N CYS A 20 5.53 -5.76 0.32
CA CYS A 20 6.16 -6.66 -0.63
C CYS A 20 5.66 -8.09 -0.47
N ARG A 21 5.72 -8.86 -1.56
CA ARG A 21 5.59 -10.31 -1.47
C ARG A 21 6.97 -10.90 -1.26
N GLU A 22 7.08 -11.82 -0.31
CA GLU A 22 8.29 -12.62 -0.13
C GLU A 22 8.54 -13.56 -1.32
N HIS A 23 7.47 -14.05 -1.93
CA HIS A 23 7.52 -15.03 -3.01
C HIS A 23 6.86 -14.49 -4.30
N PRO A 24 7.35 -14.91 -5.48
CA PRO A 24 6.68 -14.64 -6.75
C PRO A 24 5.22 -15.07 -6.74
N TYR A 25 4.45 -14.57 -7.71
CA TYR A 25 3.10 -15.09 -7.91
C TYR A 25 3.17 -16.56 -8.34
N PRO A 26 2.30 -17.43 -7.79
CA PRO A 26 2.15 -18.79 -8.32
C PRO A 26 1.84 -18.74 -9.82
N GLU A 27 2.33 -19.70 -10.59
CA GLU A 27 2.02 -19.77 -12.03
C GLU A 27 0.52 -19.94 -12.28
N SER A 28 -0.21 -20.50 -11.30
CA SER A 28 -1.66 -20.67 -11.35
C SER A 28 -2.45 -19.38 -11.18
N PHE A 29 -1.84 -18.28 -10.73
CA PHE A 29 -2.54 -17.02 -10.54
C PHE A 29 -2.89 -16.37 -11.88
N THR A 30 -4.18 -16.12 -12.08
CA THR A 30 -4.72 -15.33 -13.18
C THR A 30 -4.26 -13.86 -13.09
N PHE A 31 -4.43 -13.12 -14.18
CA PHE A 31 -4.17 -11.68 -14.18
C PHE A 31 -5.04 -10.94 -13.15
N THR A 32 -6.30 -11.35 -13.02
CA THR A 32 -7.25 -10.77 -12.09
C THR A 32 -6.83 -11.00 -10.64
N GLU A 33 -6.50 -12.23 -10.26
CA GLU A 33 -6.05 -12.55 -8.89
C GLU A 33 -4.78 -11.79 -8.50
N ARG A 34 -3.83 -11.63 -9.43
CA ARG A 34 -2.64 -10.79 -9.21
C ARG A 34 -3.01 -9.32 -8.99
N THR A 35 -4.04 -8.83 -9.69
CA THR A 35 -4.49 -7.44 -9.56
C THR A 35 -5.20 -7.21 -8.25
N THR A 36 -6.16 -8.07 -7.89
CA THR A 36 -6.87 -8.03 -6.60
C THR A 36 -5.89 -8.12 -5.43
N GLU A 37 -4.92 -9.02 -5.48
CA GLU A 37 -3.91 -9.15 -4.43
C GLU A 37 -3.05 -7.88 -4.25
N ARG A 38 -2.62 -7.23 -5.35
CA ARG A 38 -1.88 -5.97 -5.27
C ARG A 38 -2.73 -4.86 -4.68
N MET A 39 -3.99 -4.75 -5.10
CA MET A 39 -4.89 -3.73 -4.60
C MET A 39 -5.20 -3.94 -3.11
N ASN A 40 -5.31 -5.19 -2.65
CA ASN A 40 -5.45 -5.50 -1.23
C ASN A 40 -4.22 -5.07 -0.41
N ARG A 41 -2.99 -5.29 -0.91
CA ARG A 41 -1.78 -4.77 -0.26
C ARG A 41 -1.74 -3.24 -0.27
N ALA A 42 -2.07 -2.59 -1.39
CA ALA A 42 -2.15 -1.14 -1.47
C ALA A 42 -3.16 -0.57 -0.46
N ARG A 43 -4.33 -1.21 -0.35
CA ARG A 43 -5.35 -0.88 0.65
C ARG A 43 -4.81 -1.01 2.07
N ALA A 44 -4.13 -2.11 2.40
CA ALA A 44 -3.53 -2.30 3.72
C ALA A 44 -2.51 -1.20 4.05
N GLY A 45 -1.65 -0.84 3.09
CA GLY A 45 -0.70 0.27 3.25
C GLY A 45 -1.39 1.62 3.48
N LEU A 46 -2.43 1.93 2.71
CA LEU A 46 -3.20 3.16 2.90
C LEU A 46 -3.84 3.22 4.29
N VAL A 47 -4.44 2.11 4.74
CA VAL A 47 -5.01 2.01 6.09
C VAL A 47 -3.94 2.28 7.14
N HIS A 48 -2.77 1.64 7.05
CA HIS A 48 -1.67 1.86 7.99
C HIS A 48 -1.21 3.33 8.01
N VAL A 49 -1.06 3.97 6.84
CA VAL A 49 -0.68 5.39 6.79
C VAL A 49 -1.75 6.26 7.47
N MET A 50 -3.04 5.99 7.21
CA MET A 50 -4.14 6.76 7.79
C MET A 50 -4.30 6.56 9.30
N THR A 51 -4.01 5.38 9.84
CA THR A 51 -4.23 5.06 11.26
C THR A 51 -3.00 5.21 12.14
N GLU A 52 -1.80 4.95 11.61
CA GLU A 52 -0.57 4.92 12.41
C GLU A 52 0.34 6.13 12.15
N ILE A 53 0.35 6.67 10.92
CA ILE A 53 1.31 7.72 10.53
C ILE A 53 0.65 9.10 10.54
N ALA A 54 -0.50 9.25 9.87
CA ALA A 54 -1.20 10.53 9.77
C ALA A 54 -1.53 11.16 11.14
N PRO A 55 -1.85 10.39 12.21
CA PRO A 55 -2.07 10.98 13.53
C PRO A 55 -0.82 11.54 14.22
N THR A 56 0.38 11.22 13.73
CA THR A 56 1.64 11.76 14.26
C THR A 56 2.03 13.10 13.65
N LEU A 57 1.35 13.52 12.59
CA LEU A 57 1.50 14.82 11.96
C LEU A 57 0.77 15.89 12.77
N ASP A 58 1.09 17.16 12.56
CA ASP A 58 0.26 18.23 13.11
C ASP A 58 -1.16 18.23 12.51
N ASP A 59 -2.10 18.87 13.20
CA ASP A 59 -3.53 18.81 12.86
C ASP A 59 -3.84 19.28 11.43
N GLU A 60 -3.15 20.32 10.94
CA GLU A 60 -3.37 20.84 9.59
C GLU A 60 -2.82 19.87 8.54
N GLN A 61 -1.61 19.38 8.73
CA GLN A 61 -1.00 18.37 7.84
C GLN A 61 -1.80 17.07 7.84
N SER A 62 -2.21 16.59 9.01
CA SER A 62 -2.99 15.36 9.16
C SER A 62 -4.32 15.46 8.41
N SER A 63 -5.02 16.60 8.52
CA SER A 63 -6.27 16.85 7.79
C SER A 63 -6.09 16.81 6.27
N VAL A 64 -5.05 17.48 5.77
CA VAL A 64 -4.72 17.49 4.33
C VAL A 64 -4.39 16.08 3.85
N VAL A 65 -3.49 15.38 4.54
CA VAL A 65 -3.06 14.02 4.19
C VAL A 65 -4.25 13.05 4.20
N ASN A 66 -5.07 13.07 5.25
CA ASN A 66 -6.26 12.20 5.33
C ASN A 66 -7.29 12.50 4.23
N CYS A 67 -7.46 13.76 3.83
CA CYS A 67 -8.33 14.11 2.71
C CYS A 67 -7.88 13.41 1.42
N TRP A 68 -6.58 13.50 1.08
CA TRP A 68 -6.02 12.83 -0.09
C TRP A 68 -6.09 11.30 0.01
N LEU A 69 -5.65 10.72 1.12
CA LEU A 69 -5.64 9.28 1.31
C LEU A 69 -7.04 8.67 1.23
N SER A 70 -8.06 9.36 1.73
CA SER A 70 -9.45 8.91 1.62
C SER A 70 -9.91 8.77 0.16
N LYS A 71 -9.50 9.68 -0.74
CA LYS A 71 -9.85 9.61 -2.17
C LYS A 71 -9.08 8.51 -2.87
N ILE A 72 -7.80 8.32 -2.53
CA ILE A 72 -6.97 7.25 -3.08
C ILE A 72 -7.54 5.88 -2.66
N LEU A 73 -7.96 5.73 -1.40
CA LEU A 73 -8.57 4.50 -0.90
C LEU A 73 -9.81 4.11 -1.71
N VAL A 74 -10.70 5.06 -2.00
CA VAL A 74 -11.88 4.82 -2.84
C VAL A 74 -11.50 4.32 -4.25
N LEU A 75 -10.44 4.87 -4.85
CA LEU A 75 -9.97 4.42 -6.17
C LEU A 75 -9.43 2.99 -6.12
N VAL A 76 -8.64 2.66 -5.08
CA VAL A 76 -8.11 1.31 -4.87
C VAL A 76 -9.25 0.31 -4.68
N GLU A 77 -10.22 0.61 -3.81
CA GLU A 77 -11.36 -0.27 -3.54
C GLU A 77 -12.23 -0.48 -4.79
N SER A 78 -12.52 0.59 -5.54
CA SER A 78 -13.28 0.49 -6.79
C SER A 78 -12.55 -0.38 -7.82
N THR A 79 -11.24 -0.23 -7.93
CA THR A 79 -10.40 -1.03 -8.85
C THR A 79 -10.34 -2.50 -8.44
N SER A 80 -10.26 -2.81 -7.14
CA SER A 80 -10.36 -4.19 -6.64
C SER A 80 -11.68 -4.84 -7.05
N ILE A 81 -12.80 -4.13 -6.85
CA ILE A 81 -14.14 -4.62 -7.20
C ILE A 81 -14.26 -4.87 -8.70
N ASP A 82 -13.75 -3.96 -9.52
CA ASP A 82 -13.77 -4.11 -10.99
C ASP A 82 -12.89 -5.27 -11.47
N ALA A 83 -11.77 -5.53 -10.79
CA ALA A 83 -10.95 -6.70 -11.05
C ALA A 83 -11.73 -7.97 -10.70
N GLU A 84 -12.26 -8.09 -9.49
CA GLU A 84 -13.00 -9.28 -9.04
C GLU A 84 -14.21 -9.63 -9.91
N LYS A 85 -14.94 -8.63 -10.42
CA LYS A 85 -16.08 -8.84 -11.32
C LYS A 85 -15.69 -9.36 -12.72
N LYS A 86 -14.41 -9.28 -13.09
CA LYS A 86 -13.87 -9.75 -14.38
C LYS A 86 -13.16 -11.11 -14.27
N ALA A 87 -13.05 -11.71 -13.07
CA ALA A 87 -12.58 -13.08 -12.87
C ALA A 87 -13.66 -14.09 -13.27
#